data_AF-A0AAV0XY59-F1
#
_entry.id   AF-A0AAV0XY59-F1
#
_cell.length_a   1.000
_cell.length_b   1.000
_cell.length_c   1.000
_cell.angle_alpha   90.00
_cell.angle_beta   90.00
_cell.angle_gamma   90.00
#
_symmetry.space_group_name_H-M   'P 1'
#
loop_
_entity.id
_entity.type
_entity.pdbx_description
1 polymer ?
#
loop_
_entity_poly.entity_id
_entity_poly.type
_entity_poly.pdbx_seq_one_letter_code
_entity_poly.pdbx_strand_id
1 'polypeptide(L)'
;MATPRTASMVRDWSVTDETDSDHNVLSFYVDLRTDRLPRVVSHRYNTKRADWAKFASCLCNQRAIIDRSNVDTYARTLVCAIQIAAAGSMPKAGAADRRPGKQSWWTVELTYAKKAMDRMRRLGLQRTDRPSYNQARNSYVAHI
;
A
#
# COMPACT_ATOMS: atom_id res chain seq x y z
N MET A 1 20.85 -8.16 -10.10
CA MET A 1 20.72 -9.54 -10.61
C MET A 1 19.74 -10.30 -9.72
N ALA A 2 18.88 -11.13 -10.30
CA ALA A 2 18.00 -12.01 -9.53
C ALA A 2 18.82 -13.12 -8.86
N THR A 3 18.41 -13.55 -7.66
CA THR A 3 19.02 -14.74 -7.03
C THR A 3 18.67 -16.00 -7.83
N PRO A 4 19.48 -17.08 -7.77
CA PRO A 4 19.21 -18.31 -8.52
C PRO A 4 17.79 -18.86 -8.29
N ARG A 5 17.30 -18.79 -7.06
CA ARG A 5 15.94 -19.21 -6.68
C ARG A 5 14.86 -18.39 -7.38
N THR A 6 15.03 -17.07 -7.46
CA THR A 6 14.06 -16.19 -8.13
C THR A 6 14.16 -16.28 -9.65
N ALA A 7 15.35 -16.54 -10.19
CA ALA A 7 15.57 -16.66 -11.63
C ALA A 7 14.83 -17.88 -12.20
N SER A 8 14.84 -19.02 -11.49
CA SER A 8 14.12 -20.23 -11.94
C SER A 8 12.58 -20.11 -11.94
N MET A 9 12.03 -19.04 -11.35
CA MET A 9 10.59 -18.80 -11.29
C MET A 9 10.09 -17.92 -12.45
N VAL A 10 11.00 -17.25 -13.18
CA VAL A 10 10.64 -16.31 -14.25
C VAL A 10 10.37 -17.08 -15.56
N ARG A 11 9.26 -16.75 -16.23
CA ARG A 11 8.87 -17.31 -17.54
C ARG A 11 8.43 -16.21 -18.51
N ASP A 12 8.42 -16.56 -19.79
CA ASP A 12 7.92 -15.75 -20.91
C ASP A 12 8.43 -14.31 -20.89
N TRP A 13 9.74 -14.17 -20.74
CA TRP A 13 10.40 -12.87 -20.81
C TRP A 13 10.29 -12.27 -22.20
N SER A 14 9.74 -11.06 -22.28
CA SER A 14 9.61 -10.32 -23.53
C SER A 14 9.82 -8.82 -23.33
N VAL A 15 10.15 -8.14 -24.43
CA VAL A 15 10.34 -6.70 -24.47
C VAL A 15 9.42 -6.14 -25.55
N THR A 16 8.54 -5.19 -25.19
CA THR A 16 7.59 -4.56 -26.11
C THR A 16 7.71 -3.05 -26.09
N ASP A 17 7.54 -2.42 -27.26
CA ASP A 17 7.57 -0.98 -27.42
C ASP A 17 6.15 -0.40 -27.25
N GLU A 18 5.67 -0.38 -26.01
CA GLU A 18 4.31 0.06 -25.67
C GLU A 18 4.27 1.39 -24.89
N THR A 19 5.44 1.95 -24.52
CA THR A 19 5.51 3.20 -23.77
C THR A 19 5.86 4.39 -24.65
N ASP A 20 5.62 5.59 -24.12
CA ASP A 20 6.03 6.88 -24.67
C ASP A 20 7.32 7.41 -23.99
N SER A 21 8.03 6.54 -23.28
CA SER A 21 9.39 6.77 -22.76
C SER A 21 10.41 6.34 -23.82
N ASP A 22 11.64 6.80 -23.67
CA ASP A 22 12.85 6.21 -24.27
C ASP A 22 13.16 4.77 -23.80
N HIS A 23 12.23 4.12 -23.09
CA HIS A 23 12.38 2.79 -22.52
C HIS A 23 11.28 1.83 -23.01
N ASN A 24 11.67 0.61 -23.35
CA ASN A 24 10.73 -0.47 -23.71
C ASN A 24 10.12 -1.11 -22.47
N VAL A 25 8.88 -1.59 -22.58
CA VAL A 25 8.22 -2.42 -21.56
C VAL A 25 8.89 -3.78 -21.52
N LEU A 26 9.18 -4.26 -20.32
CA LEU A 26 9.67 -5.59 -20.07
C LEU A 26 8.56 -6.38 -19.37
N SER A 27 8.13 -7.48 -19.98
CA SER A 27 7.06 -8.34 -19.49
C SER A 27 7.60 -9.73 -19.18
N PHE A 28 7.11 -10.34 -18.10
CA PHE A 28 7.44 -11.70 -17.68
C PHE A 28 6.38 -12.22 -16.71
N TYR A 29 6.29 -13.54 -16.57
CA TYR A 29 5.52 -14.19 -15.52
C TYR A 29 6.44 -14.72 -14.42
N VAL A 30 5.93 -14.76 -13.19
CA VAL A 30 6.59 -15.42 -12.06
C VAL A 30 5.71 -16.57 -11.60
N ASP A 31 6.24 -17.79 -11.64
CA ASP A 31 5.54 -18.97 -11.13
C ASP A 31 5.59 -18.99 -9.59
N LEU A 32 4.49 -18.60 -8.95
CA LEU A 32 4.36 -18.52 -7.50
C LEU A 32 3.88 -19.84 -6.86
N ARG A 33 3.85 -20.95 -7.60
CA ARG A 33 3.35 -22.25 -7.12
C ARG A 33 4.31 -22.98 -6.18
N THR A 34 5.51 -22.45 -5.93
CA THR A 34 6.41 -22.98 -4.88
C THR A 34 5.82 -22.73 -3.49
N ASP A 35 5.83 -23.76 -2.63
CA ASP A 35 5.39 -23.73 -1.24
C ASP A 35 5.64 -22.38 -0.58
N ARG A 36 4.54 -21.68 -0.31
CA ARG A 36 4.57 -20.37 0.31
C ARG A 36 5.13 -20.53 1.71
N LEU A 37 6.40 -20.18 1.89
CA LEU A 37 6.89 -19.82 3.22
C LEU A 37 5.88 -18.83 3.83
N PRO A 38 5.54 -18.97 5.13
CA PRO A 38 4.50 -18.16 5.76
C PRO A 38 4.71 -16.69 5.43
N ARG A 39 3.72 -16.10 4.75
CA ARG A 39 3.73 -14.67 4.42
C ARG A 39 3.98 -13.91 5.72
N VAL A 40 5.07 -13.14 5.79
CA VAL A 40 5.29 -12.19 6.88
C VAL A 40 4.10 -11.23 6.86
N VAL A 41 3.18 -11.41 7.80
CA VAL A 41 2.00 -10.55 7.90
C VAL A 41 2.49 -9.21 8.40
N SER A 42 2.44 -8.19 7.55
CA SER A 42 2.73 -6.82 7.97
C SER A 42 1.79 -6.43 9.11
N HIS A 43 2.34 -6.24 10.30
CA HIS A 43 1.57 -5.88 11.48
C HIS A 43 1.22 -4.39 11.42
N ARG A 44 -0.07 -4.07 11.54
CA ARG A 44 -0.57 -2.68 11.53
C ARG A 44 0.08 -1.81 12.63
N TYR A 45 0.40 -2.42 13.76
CA TYR A 45 0.98 -1.76 14.94
C TYR A 45 2.38 -2.27 15.23
N ASN A 46 3.24 -1.38 15.71
CA ASN A 46 4.57 -1.76 16.20
C ASN A 46 4.44 -2.21 17.66
N THR A 47 4.28 -3.52 17.85
CA THR A 47 4.14 -4.15 19.18
C THR A 47 5.40 -4.04 20.04
N LYS A 48 6.58 -3.82 19.45
CA LYS A 48 7.82 -3.58 20.20
C LYS A 48 7.82 -2.25 20.94
N ARG A 49 7.01 -1.29 20.48
CA ARG A 49 6.85 0.05 21.08
C ARG A 49 5.49 0.22 21.77
N ALA A 50 4.81 -0.88 22.06
CA ALA A 50 3.53 -0.86 22.73
C ALA A 50 3.67 -0.46 24.20
N ASP A 51 2.76 0.39 24.67
CA ASP A 51 2.49 0.53 26.09
C ASP A 51 1.49 -0.56 26.51
N TRP A 52 2.02 -1.67 27.00
CA TRP A 52 1.21 -2.84 27.37
C TRP A 52 0.30 -2.60 28.58
N ALA A 53 0.70 -1.72 29.50
CA ALA A 53 -0.14 -1.36 30.65
C ALA A 53 -1.36 -0.56 30.19
N LYS A 54 -1.13 0.42 29.30
CA LYS A 54 -2.22 1.18 28.67
C LYS A 54 -3.10 0.30 27.79
N PHE A 55 -2.52 -0.63 27.04
CA PHE A 55 -3.29 -1.60 26.25
C PHE A 55 -4.26 -2.40 27.12
N ALA A 56 -3.78 -2.96 28.24
CA ALA A 56 -4.59 -3.74 29.16
C ALA A 56 -5.74 -2.89 29.75
N SER A 57 -5.45 -1.67 30.20
CA SER A 57 -6.50 -0.76 30.70
C SER A 57 -7.52 -0.41 29.62
N CYS A 58 -7.08 -0.04 28.41
CA CYS A 58 -7.97 0.26 27.30
C CYS A 58 -8.85 -0.93 26.93
N LEU A 59 -8.31 -2.15 26.93
CA LEU A 59 -9.05 -3.37 26.63
C LEU A 59 -10.11 -3.68 27.70
N CYS A 60 -9.76 -3.56 28.99
CA CYS A 60 -10.71 -3.70 30.09
C CYS A 60 -11.90 -2.72 29.96
N ASN A 61 -11.63 -1.50 29.51
CA ASN A 61 -12.66 -0.47 29.30
C ASN A 61 -13.59 -0.78 28.12
N GLN A 62 -13.22 -1.67 27.19
CA GLN A 62 -14.08 -2.07 26.06
C GLN A 62 -15.06 -3.20 26.42
N ARG A 63 -15.12 -3.65 27.68
CA ARG A 63 -15.97 -4.78 28.10
C ARG A 63 -17.44 -4.63 27.69
N ALA A 64 -17.96 -3.40 27.71
CA ALA A 64 -19.36 -3.10 27.36
C ALA A 64 -19.69 -3.30 25.88
N ILE A 65 -18.69 -3.30 24.99
CA ILE A 65 -18.88 -3.47 23.53
C ILE A 65 -18.90 -4.95 23.14
N ILE A 66 -18.45 -5.84 24.03
CA ILE A 66 -18.37 -7.27 23.75
C ILE A 66 -19.78 -7.89 23.86
N ASP A 67 -20.39 -8.14 22.71
CA ASP A 67 -21.68 -8.83 22.61
C ASP A 67 -21.47 -10.33 22.42
N ARG A 68 -22.14 -11.15 23.24
CA ARG A 68 -22.04 -12.61 23.25
C ARG A 68 -23.28 -13.30 22.65
N SER A 69 -24.14 -12.55 21.98
CA SER A 69 -25.41 -13.03 21.41
C SER A 69 -25.26 -14.20 20.44
N ASN A 70 -24.25 -14.17 19.58
CA ASN A 70 -23.87 -15.28 18.71
C ASN A 70 -22.36 -15.24 18.39
N VAL A 71 -21.85 -16.35 17.83
CA VAL A 71 -20.42 -16.55 17.58
C VAL A 71 -19.84 -15.48 16.65
N ASP A 72 -20.54 -15.12 15.58
CA ASP A 72 -20.06 -14.12 14.61
C ASP A 72 -20.01 -12.72 15.22
N THR A 73 -21.07 -12.32 15.93
CA THR A 73 -21.12 -11.03 16.62
C THR A 73 -20.07 -10.96 17.73
N TYR A 74 -19.87 -12.05 18.47
CA TYR A 74 -18.85 -12.13 19.51
C TYR A 74 -17.44 -12.01 18.96
N ALA A 75 -17.12 -12.74 17.89
CA ALA A 75 -15.82 -12.61 17.24
C ALA A 75 -15.57 -11.19 16.72
N ARG A 76 -16.58 -10.57 16.07
CA ARG A 76 -16.47 -9.19 15.55
C ARG A 76 -16.25 -8.17 16.66
N THR A 77 -17.01 -8.26 17.75
CA THR A 77 -16.91 -7.30 18.87
C THR A 77 -15.61 -7.48 19.65
N LEU A 78 -15.11 -8.70 19.81
CA LEU A 78 -13.77 -8.97 20.37
C LEU A 78 -12.66 -8.36 19.52
N VAL A 79 -12.69 -8.59 18.20
CA VAL A 79 -11.70 -8.00 17.28
C VAL A 79 -11.75 -6.48 17.33
N CYS A 80 -12.95 -5.89 17.38
CA CYS A 80 -13.14 -4.45 17.52
C CYS A 80 -12.51 -3.93 18.83
N ALA A 81 -12.79 -4.56 19.96
CA ALA A 81 -12.23 -4.19 21.27
C ALA A 81 -10.70 -4.23 21.28
N ILE A 82 -10.10 -5.28 20.72
CA ILE A 82 -8.64 -5.42 20.58
C ILE A 82 -8.06 -4.33 19.68
N GLN A 83 -8.72 -4.01 18.57
CA GLN A 83 -8.28 -2.96 17.65
C GLN A 83 -8.33 -1.56 18.29
N ILE A 84 -9.37 -1.26 19.07
CA ILE A 84 -9.50 0.00 19.82
C ILE A 84 -8.36 0.10 20.85
N ALA A 85 -8.14 -0.96 21.64
CA ALA A 85 -7.07 -0.99 22.63
C ALA A 85 -5.69 -0.82 21.98
N ALA A 86 -5.42 -1.50 20.87
CA ALA A 86 -4.16 -1.38 20.14
C ALA A 86 -3.95 0.03 19.56
N ALA A 87 -5.00 0.66 19.03
CA ALA A 87 -4.92 2.02 18.50
C ALA A 87 -4.58 3.06 19.58
N GLY A 88 -5.06 2.87 20.81
CA GLY A 88 -4.81 3.78 21.93
C GLY A 88 -3.45 3.61 22.61
N SER A 89 -2.77 2.49 22.38
CA SER A 89 -1.58 2.07 23.17
C SER A 89 -0.34 1.74 22.33
N MET A 90 -0.48 1.65 21.00
CA MET A 90 0.62 1.25 20.12
C MET A 90 0.74 2.19 18.91
N PRO A 91 1.95 2.62 18.55
CA PRO A 91 2.14 3.36 17.31
C PRO A 91 1.93 2.44 16.09
N LYS A 92 1.43 3.00 14.98
CA LYS A 92 1.33 2.26 13.71
C LYS A 92 2.73 1.93 13.17
N ALA A 93 2.89 0.73 12.62
CA ALA A 93 4.14 0.34 11.97
C ALA A 93 4.46 1.30 10.81
N GLY A 94 5.67 1.84 10.79
CA GLY A 94 6.13 2.79 9.75
C GLY A 94 5.62 4.23 9.90
N ALA A 95 4.90 4.59 10.98
CA ALA A 95 4.48 5.97 11.22
C ALA A 95 5.57 6.83 11.87
N ALA A 96 6.47 6.22 12.64
CA ALA A 96 7.49 6.94 13.42
C ALA A 96 8.58 7.60 12.56
N ASP A 97 8.87 7.06 11.38
CA ASP A 97 9.94 7.55 10.49
C ASP A 97 9.43 8.24 9.22
N ARG A 98 8.12 8.52 9.14
CA ARG A 98 7.60 9.40 8.09
C ARG A 98 7.87 10.84 8.51
N ARG A 99 9.13 11.28 8.41
CA ARG A 99 9.37 12.71 8.24
C ARG A 99 8.76 13.14 6.90
N PRO A 100 7.98 14.23 6.88
CA PRO A 100 7.33 14.72 5.67
C PRO A 100 8.35 15.49 4.83
N GLY A 101 9.24 14.75 4.16
CA GLY A 101 10.01 15.30 3.06
C GLY A 101 9.13 15.31 1.83
N LYS A 102 8.08 16.15 1.79
CA LYS A 102 7.62 16.63 0.49
C LYS A 102 8.84 17.39 -0.01
N GLN A 103 9.53 16.79 -0.98
CA GLN A 103 10.83 17.28 -1.45
C GLN A 103 10.70 18.78 -1.68
N SER A 104 11.72 19.58 -1.37
CA SER A 104 11.60 21.06 -1.42
C SER A 104 11.17 21.59 -2.80
N TRP A 105 11.42 20.80 -3.85
CA TRP A 105 11.00 21.04 -5.23
C TRP A 105 9.58 20.52 -5.56
N TRP A 106 8.91 19.83 -4.64
CA TRP A 106 7.58 19.25 -4.84
C TRP A 106 6.49 20.23 -4.43
N THR A 107 6.00 20.98 -5.40
CA THR A 107 4.99 22.02 -5.18
C THR A 107 3.56 21.48 -5.05
N VAL A 108 2.62 22.37 -4.73
CA VAL A 108 1.19 22.04 -4.68
C VAL A 108 0.65 21.77 -6.08
N GLU A 109 1.12 22.51 -7.08
CA GLU A 109 0.79 22.38 -8.50
C GLU A 109 1.20 21.00 -9.03
N LEU A 110 2.45 20.57 -8.74
CA LEU A 110 2.94 19.23 -9.06
C LEU A 110 2.09 18.13 -8.42
N THR A 111 1.57 18.38 -7.21
CA THR A 111 0.67 17.43 -6.54
C THR A 111 -0.66 17.30 -7.28
N TYR A 112 -1.25 18.41 -7.73
CA TYR A 112 -2.50 18.39 -8.48
C TYR A 112 -2.32 17.75 -9.86
N ALA A 113 -1.27 18.14 -10.58
CA ALA A 113 -0.93 17.59 -11.88
C ALA A 113 -0.70 16.06 -11.79
N LYS A 114 0.08 15.59 -10.81
CA LYS A 114 0.28 14.16 -10.58
C LYS A 114 -1.01 13.41 -10.25
N LYS A 115 -1.84 13.94 -9.34
CA LYS A 115 -3.11 13.30 -8.97
C LYS A 115 -4.08 13.20 -10.14
N ALA A 116 -4.14 14.24 -10.98
CA ALA A 116 -4.97 14.26 -12.18
C ALA A 116 -4.51 13.19 -13.18
N MET A 117 -3.22 13.12 -13.48
CA MET A 117 -2.63 12.10 -14.34
C MET A 117 -2.86 10.67 -13.79
N ASP A 118 -2.62 10.45 -12.49
CA ASP A 118 -2.84 9.15 -11.85
C ASP A 118 -4.34 8.74 -11.91
N ARG A 119 -5.27 9.71 -11.84
CA ARG A 119 -6.71 9.46 -12.03
C ARG A 119 -7.01 9.06 -13.46
N MET A 120 -6.47 9.76 -14.45
CA MET A 120 -6.67 9.42 -15.87
C MET A 120 -6.13 8.03 -16.21
N ARG A 121 -4.97 7.66 -15.65
CA ARG A 121 -4.42 6.31 -15.76
C ARG A 121 -5.35 5.25 -15.17
N ARG A 122 -5.90 5.49 -13.97
CA ARG A 122 -6.87 4.56 -13.34
C ARG A 122 -8.15 4.38 -14.16
N LEU A 123 -8.57 5.43 -14.87
CA LEU A 123 -9.72 5.38 -15.78
C LEU A 123 -9.39 4.76 -17.15
N GLY A 124 -8.14 4.33 -17.37
CA GLY A 124 -7.72 3.72 -18.64
C GLY A 124 -7.51 4.71 -19.78
N LEU A 125 -7.58 6.03 -19.54
CA LEU A 125 -7.53 7.05 -20.59
C LEU A 125 -6.20 7.07 -21.34
N GLN A 126 -5.11 6.57 -20.76
CA GLN A 126 -3.85 6.36 -21.48
C GLN A 126 -3.99 5.41 -22.71
N ARG A 127 -5.03 4.58 -22.74
CA ARG A 127 -5.37 3.66 -23.84
C ARG A 127 -6.58 4.13 -24.64
N THR A 128 -7.61 4.66 -23.96
CA THR A 128 -8.90 4.99 -24.58
C THR A 128 -9.00 6.44 -25.08
N ASP A 129 -8.22 7.36 -24.52
CA ASP A 129 -8.15 8.77 -24.91
C ASP A 129 -6.72 9.31 -24.71
N ARG A 130 -5.83 8.81 -25.55
CA ARG A 130 -4.39 9.10 -25.49
C ARG A 130 -4.08 10.59 -25.66
N PRO A 131 -4.77 11.38 -26.52
CA PRO A 131 -4.54 12.82 -26.63
C PRO A 131 -4.74 13.58 -25.31
N SER A 132 -5.87 13.37 -24.64
CA SER A 132 -6.17 14.04 -23.36
C SER A 132 -5.20 13.64 -22.25
N TYR A 133 -4.83 12.36 -22.21
CA TYR A 133 -3.81 11.87 -21.27
C TYR A 133 -2.45 12.50 -21.54
N ASN A 134 -2.02 12.58 -22.80
CA ASN A 134 -0.74 13.18 -23.18
C ASN A 134 -0.67 14.67 -22.84
N GLN A 135 -1.77 15.42 -22.99
CA GLN A 135 -1.83 16.82 -22.58
C GLN A 135 -1.58 16.96 -21.07
N ALA A 136 -2.27 16.16 -20.24
CA ALA A 136 -2.06 16.17 -18.80
C ALA A 136 -0.64 15.73 -18.40
N ARG A 137 -0.07 14.75 -19.11
CA ARG A 137 1.31 14.29 -18.94
C ARG A 137 2.30 15.41 -19.24
N ASN A 138 2.17 16.07 -20.39
CA ASN A 138 3.07 17.14 -20.80
C ASN A 138 3.01 18.35 -19.85
N SER A 139 1.81 18.70 -19.37
CA SER A 139 1.66 19.71 -18.33
C SER A 139 2.40 19.32 -17.04
N TYR A 140 2.32 18.06 -16.60
CA TYR A 140 3.08 17.58 -15.44
C TYR A 140 4.59 17.60 -15.69
N VAL A 141 5.04 17.10 -16.83
CA VAL A 141 6.47 17.05 -17.21
C VAL A 141 7.10 18.43 -17.34
N ALA A 142 6.34 19.44 -17.77
CA ALA A 142 6.85 20.81 -17.82
C ALA A 142 7.21 21.42 -16.44
N HIS A 143 6.79 20.80 -15.34
CA HIS A 143 7.04 21.27 -13.98
C HIS A 143 8.16 20.50 -13.24
N ILE A 144 8.81 19.52 -13.89
CA ILE A 144 9.88 18.67 -13.35
C ILE A 144 11.09 18.69 -14.28
#